data_AF-A0A1B6JLY8-F1
#
_entry.id   AF-A0A1B6JLY8-F1
#
_cell.length_a   1.000
_cell.length_b   1.000
_cell.length_c   1.000
_cell.angle_alpha   90.00
_cell.angle_beta   90.00
_cell.angle_gamma   90.00
#
_symmetry.space_group_name_H-M   'P 1'
#
loop_
_entity.id
_entity.type
_entity.pdbx_description
1 polymer ?
#
loop_
_entity_poly.entity_id
_entity_poly.type
_entity_poly.pdbx_seq_one_letter_code
_entity_poly.pdbx_strand_id
1 'polypeptide(L)'
;MKIIPRGTMDSSKCLSPETHEFRVPQRGVTTMEAMETWLKSEAYLEYVGFVTAMNQEVKGKALTIDCHQSEVTKGLLVLLEKLDTWITETPPIQQPQRFGNKAFKTWYTKVKENALDLLQEALPPLFYRAIPEIKEYLVESFGNSTRIDYGTGH
;
A
#
# COMPACT_ATOMS: atom_id res chain seq x y z
N MET A 1 17.44 -30.40 3.10
CA MET A 1 16.86 -29.07 3.37
C MET A 1 17.91 -28.04 2.92
N LYS A 2 17.81 -27.54 1.69
CA LYS A 2 18.81 -26.60 1.14
C LYS A 2 18.56 -25.22 1.75
N ILE A 3 19.58 -24.70 2.40
CA ILE A 3 19.62 -23.35 2.96
C ILE A 3 19.57 -22.39 1.77
N ILE A 4 18.50 -21.61 1.65
CA ILE A 4 18.42 -20.50 0.69
C ILE A 4 19.36 -19.41 1.23
N PRO A 5 20.37 -18.97 0.45
CA PRO A 5 21.32 -17.98 0.94
C PRO A 5 20.60 -16.66 1.20
N ARG A 6 21.09 -15.91 2.20
CA ARG A 6 20.62 -14.55 2.51
C ARG A 6 20.60 -13.73 1.22
N GLY A 7 19.42 -13.35 0.76
CA GLY A 7 19.28 -12.33 -0.27
C GLY A 7 19.70 -11.00 0.34
N THR A 8 20.98 -10.67 0.26
CA THR A 8 21.38 -9.26 0.25
C THR A 8 20.63 -8.63 -0.92
N MET A 9 19.76 -7.64 -0.66
CA MET A 9 19.21 -6.82 -1.74
C MET A 9 20.40 -6.32 -2.55
N ASP A 10 20.49 -6.81 -3.79
CA ASP A 10 21.48 -6.34 -4.73
C ASP A 10 21.19 -4.87 -4.99
N SER A 11 21.98 -3.96 -4.42
CA SER A 11 21.84 -2.51 -4.57
C SER A 11 21.91 -2.07 -6.03
N SER A 12 22.42 -2.94 -6.93
CA SER A 12 22.45 -2.77 -8.38
C SER A 12 21.06 -2.79 -9.04
N LYS A 13 20.02 -3.26 -8.32
CA LYS A 13 18.63 -3.35 -8.82
C LYS A 13 17.67 -2.33 -8.18
N CYS A 14 18.16 -1.43 -7.33
CA CYS A 14 17.30 -0.43 -6.72
C CYS A 14 16.91 0.62 -7.79
N LEU A 15 15.60 0.80 -8.00
CA LEU A 15 15.09 1.81 -8.94
C LEU A 15 15.63 3.19 -8.56
N SER A 16 16.24 3.88 -9.53
CA SER A 16 16.57 5.31 -9.35
C SER A 16 15.30 6.13 -9.60
N PRO A 17 14.79 6.88 -8.59
CA PRO A 17 13.60 7.71 -8.77
C PRO A 17 13.75 8.77 -9.88
N GLU A 18 14.99 9.14 -10.21
CA GLU A 18 15.31 10.13 -11.23
C GLU A 18 15.22 9.57 -12.66
N THR A 19 15.51 8.29 -12.85
CA THR A 19 15.56 7.69 -14.20
C THR A 19 14.40 6.74 -14.46
N HIS A 20 13.67 6.32 -13.42
CA HIS A 20 12.53 5.43 -13.57
C HIS A 20 11.31 6.15 -14.16
N GLU A 21 10.58 5.45 -15.02
CA GLU A 21 9.33 5.89 -15.61
C GLU A 21 8.16 5.28 -14.83
N PHE A 22 7.58 6.06 -13.91
CA PHE A 22 6.41 5.65 -13.13
C PHE A 22 5.14 5.70 -13.98
N ARG A 23 4.24 4.74 -13.79
CA ARG A 23 2.99 4.62 -14.55
C ARG A 23 1.81 4.33 -13.62
N VAL A 24 0.68 4.98 -13.89
CA VAL A 24 -0.56 4.72 -13.16
C VAL A 24 -0.97 3.25 -13.37
N PRO A 25 -1.13 2.44 -12.30
CA PRO A 25 -1.47 1.03 -12.42
C PRO A 25 -2.78 0.81 -13.17
N GLN A 26 -2.83 -0.28 -13.92
CA GLN A 26 -4.02 -0.72 -14.63
C GLN A 26 -4.33 -2.16 -14.28
N ARG A 27 -5.60 -2.55 -14.42
CA ARG A 27 -6.03 -3.92 -14.15
C ARG A 27 -5.39 -4.88 -15.16
N GLY A 28 -4.39 -5.64 -14.71
CA GLY A 28 -3.66 -6.59 -15.55
C GLY A 28 -4.23 -8.01 -15.58
N VAL A 29 -4.92 -8.44 -14.52
CA VAL A 29 -5.45 -9.82 -14.40
C VAL A 29 -6.97 -9.82 -14.52
N THR A 30 -7.46 -10.19 -15.70
CA THR A 30 -8.90 -10.24 -16.03
C THR A 30 -9.38 -11.61 -16.53
N THR A 31 -8.44 -12.50 -16.85
CA THR A 31 -8.70 -13.85 -17.35
C THR A 31 -7.78 -14.85 -16.65
N MET A 32 -8.07 -16.16 -16.81
CA MET A 32 -7.20 -17.22 -16.29
C MET A 32 -5.82 -17.23 -16.99
N GLU A 33 -5.77 -16.94 -18.29
CA GLU A 33 -4.50 -16.82 -19.02
C GLU A 33 -3.65 -15.64 -18.51
N ALA A 34 -4.29 -14.50 -18.20
CA ALA A 34 -3.61 -13.37 -17.58
C ALA A 34 -3.04 -13.73 -16.19
N MET A 35 -3.69 -14.65 -15.46
CA MET A 35 -3.16 -15.17 -14.20
C MET A 35 -1.86 -15.95 -14.40
N GLU A 36 -1.76 -16.76 -15.46
CA GLU A 36 -0.52 -17.48 -15.78
C GLU A 36 0.63 -16.52 -16.12
N THR A 37 0.31 -15.39 -16.76
CA THR A 37 1.27 -14.31 -17.02
C THR A 37 1.69 -13.61 -15.73
N TRP A 38 0.72 -13.31 -14.86
CA TRP A 38 0.98 -12.71 -13.55
C TRP A 38 1.96 -13.53 -12.71
N LEU A 39 1.77 -14.85 -12.62
CA LEU A 39 2.63 -15.75 -11.83
C LEU A 39 4.09 -15.79 -12.31
N LYS A 40 4.38 -15.31 -13.52
CA LYS A 40 5.72 -15.23 -14.11
C LYS A 40 6.24 -13.80 -14.21
N SER A 41 5.44 -12.82 -13.79
CA SER A 41 5.76 -11.39 -13.90
C SER A 41 6.80 -10.96 -12.87
N GLU A 42 7.54 -9.90 -13.19
CA GLU A 42 8.45 -9.23 -12.26
C GLU A 42 7.71 -8.75 -11.01
N ALA A 43 6.55 -8.11 -11.17
CA ALA A 43 5.72 -7.64 -10.06
C ALA A 43 5.35 -8.75 -9.07
N TYR A 44 5.01 -9.96 -9.55
CA TYR A 44 4.75 -11.10 -8.66
C TYR A 44 6.00 -11.52 -7.88
N LEU A 45 7.15 -11.61 -8.56
CA LEU A 45 8.41 -11.99 -7.93
C LEU A 45 8.86 -10.95 -6.90
N GLU A 46 8.73 -9.67 -7.21
CA GLU A 46 9.03 -8.57 -6.29
C GLU A 46 8.09 -8.55 -5.10
N TYR A 47 6.78 -8.72 -5.30
CA TYR A 47 5.79 -8.77 -4.23
C TYR A 47 6.07 -9.91 -3.25
N VAL A 48 6.26 -11.14 -3.75
CA VAL A 48 6.57 -12.31 -2.90
C VAL A 48 7.93 -12.15 -2.23
N GLY A 49 8.91 -11.61 -2.96
CA GLY A 49 10.25 -11.32 -2.43
C GLY A 49 10.19 -10.32 -1.26
N PHE A 50 9.44 -9.23 -1.41
CA PHE A 50 9.23 -8.22 -0.38
C PHE A 50 8.57 -8.80 0.86
N VAL A 51 7.44 -9.53 0.72
CA VAL A 51 6.75 -10.17 1.84
C VAL A 51 7.67 -11.16 2.57
N THR A 52 8.46 -11.94 1.81
CA THR A 52 9.41 -12.89 2.38
C THR A 52 10.53 -12.19 3.16
N ALA A 53 11.09 -11.11 2.61
CA ALA A 53 12.11 -10.32 3.28
C ALA A 53 11.60 -9.72 4.59
N MET A 54 10.41 -9.10 4.58
CA MET A 54 9.75 -8.57 5.77
C MET A 54 9.53 -9.66 6.83
N ASN A 55 9.05 -10.84 6.41
CA ASN A 55 8.84 -11.96 7.32
C ASN A 55 10.14 -12.43 8.00
N GLN A 56 11.26 -12.49 7.26
CA GLN A 56 12.54 -12.84 7.86
C GLN A 56 13.04 -11.77 8.83
N GLU A 57 12.88 -10.49 8.47
CA GLU A 57 13.36 -9.39 9.30
C GLU A 57 12.66 -9.29 10.65
N VAL A 58 11.36 -9.63 10.73
CA VAL A 58 10.61 -9.53 12.00
C VAL A 58 10.67 -10.81 12.84
N LYS A 59 11.32 -11.89 12.36
CA LYS A 59 11.32 -13.19 13.04
C LYS A 59 12.00 -13.11 14.41
N GLY A 60 11.27 -13.50 15.45
CA GLY A 60 11.76 -13.52 16.84
C GLY A 60 11.89 -12.14 17.48
N LYS A 61 11.42 -11.08 16.83
CA LYS A 61 11.38 -9.72 17.37
C LYS A 61 9.99 -9.43 17.95
N ALA A 62 9.94 -8.83 19.14
CA ALA A 62 8.68 -8.36 19.72
C ALA A 62 8.26 -7.03 19.07
N LEU A 63 6.96 -6.71 19.14
CA LEU A 63 6.44 -5.42 18.65
C LEU A 63 7.01 -4.21 19.39
N THR A 64 7.52 -4.41 20.61
CA THR A 64 8.10 -3.37 21.47
C THR A 64 9.60 -3.20 21.28
N ILE A 65 10.22 -3.93 20.35
CA ILE A 65 11.65 -3.77 20.10
C ILE A 65 11.91 -2.37 19.52
N ASP A 66 12.96 -1.71 19.99
CA ASP A 66 13.41 -0.48 19.36
C ASP A 66 13.86 -0.76 17.92
N CYS A 67 13.47 0.11 17.00
CA CYS A 67 13.76 -0.03 15.59
C CYS A 67 14.02 1.33 14.95
N HIS A 68 14.84 1.32 13.90
CA HIS A 68 15.12 2.54 13.16
C HIS A 68 13.85 3.07 12.48
N GLN A 69 13.51 4.32 12.76
CA GLN A 69 12.43 5.04 12.09
C GLN A 69 13.02 6.05 11.10
N SER A 70 12.92 5.74 9.82
CA SER A 70 13.31 6.65 8.75
C SER A 70 12.31 7.81 8.63
N GLU A 71 12.71 8.89 7.96
CA GLU A 71 11.80 10.01 7.68
C GLU A 71 10.58 9.57 6.86
N VAL A 72 10.76 8.64 5.91
CA VAL A 72 9.66 8.04 5.16
C VAL A 72 8.71 7.28 6.10
N THR A 73 9.23 6.46 7.01
CA THR A 73 8.41 5.72 7.97
C THR A 73 7.60 6.66 8.87
N LYS A 74 8.22 7.73 9.38
CA LYS A 74 7.52 8.74 10.18
C LYS A 74 6.43 9.45 9.38
N GLY A 75 6.71 9.85 8.14
CA GLY A 75 5.73 10.49 7.27
C GLY A 75 4.53 9.57 6.96
N LEU A 76 4.77 8.28 6.74
CA LEU A 76 3.69 7.29 6.55
C LEU A 76 2.87 7.08 7.82
N LEU A 77 3.47 7.13 9.02
CA LEU A 77 2.72 7.07 10.28
C LEU A 77 1.80 8.29 10.44
N VAL A 78 2.30 9.50 10.17
CA VAL A 78 1.49 10.73 10.18
C VAL A 78 0.35 10.65 9.17
N LEU A 79 0.60 10.10 7.97
CA LEU A 79 -0.44 9.87 6.98
C LEU A 79 -1.54 8.96 7.55
N LEU A 80 -1.17 7.82 8.15
CA LEU A 80 -2.12 6.88 8.74
C LEU A 80 -2.92 7.49 9.90
N GLU A 81 -2.30 8.32 10.73
CA GLU A 81 -2.98 9.08 11.80
C GLU A 81 -4.01 10.07 11.24
N LYS A 82 -3.71 10.73 10.12
CA LYS A 82 -4.64 11.63 9.42
C LYS A 82 -5.84 10.85 8.85
N LEU A 83 -5.60 9.66 8.31
CA LEU A 83 -6.68 8.77 7.85
C LEU A 83 -7.58 8.31 9.01
N ASP A 84 -7.01 7.96 10.15
CA ASP A 84 -7.73 7.59 11.37
C ASP A 84 -8.57 8.75 11.93
N THR A 85 -7.99 9.96 11.95
CA THR A 85 -8.72 11.18 12.34
C THR A 85 -9.95 11.39 11.46
N TRP A 86 -9.85 11.14 10.14
CA TRP A 86 -11.00 11.25 9.25
C TRP A 86 -12.09 10.22 9.50
N ILE A 87 -11.79 9.07 10.11
CA ILE A 87 -12.82 8.12 10.57
C ILE A 87 -13.66 8.79 11.66
N THR A 88 -13.01 9.44 12.63
CA THR A 88 -13.68 10.18 13.71
C THR A 88 -14.54 11.32 13.16
N GLU A 89 -14.05 12.03 12.15
CA GLU A 89 -14.79 13.10 11.46
C GLU A 89 -15.90 12.59 10.52
N THR A 90 -15.94 11.29 10.24
CA THR A 90 -16.93 10.66 9.36
C THR A 90 -17.74 9.61 10.12
N PRO A 91 -18.56 10.03 11.11
CA PRO A 91 -19.27 9.09 11.97
C PRO A 91 -20.25 8.22 11.17
N PRO A 92 -20.52 6.98 11.62
CA PRO A 92 -21.54 6.13 11.03
C PRO A 92 -22.90 6.82 10.98
N ILE A 93 -23.59 6.72 9.85
CA ILE A 93 -24.95 7.26 9.72
C ILE A 93 -25.99 6.24 10.15
N GLN A 94 -27.14 6.72 10.64
CA GLN A 94 -28.30 5.86 10.80
C GLN A 94 -28.75 5.36 9.43
N GLN A 95 -28.85 4.04 9.29
CA GLN A 95 -29.33 3.40 8.08
C GLN A 95 -30.16 2.16 8.43
N PRO A 96 -31.22 1.85 7.65
CA PRO A 96 -32.01 0.64 7.87
C PRO A 96 -31.25 -0.63 7.46
N GLN A 97 -30.14 -0.50 6.72
CA GLN A 97 -29.40 -1.61 6.14
C GLN A 97 -28.34 -2.15 7.11
N ARG A 98 -28.33 -3.47 7.32
CA ARG A 98 -27.38 -4.19 8.19
C ARG A 98 -26.00 -4.48 7.57
N PHE A 99 -25.83 -4.17 6.28
CA PHE A 99 -24.54 -4.28 5.60
C PHE A 99 -23.67 -3.06 5.89
N GLY A 100 -22.50 -2.94 5.26
CA GLY A 100 -21.54 -1.87 5.52
C GLY A 100 -22.16 -0.46 5.58
N ASN A 101 -21.66 0.36 6.50
CA ASN A 101 -22.21 1.70 6.72
C ASN A 101 -21.84 2.64 5.58
N LYS A 102 -22.82 3.38 5.03
CA LYS A 102 -22.59 4.30 3.90
C LYS A 102 -21.63 5.45 4.23
N ALA A 103 -21.39 5.77 5.51
CA ALA A 103 -20.35 6.70 5.92
C ALA A 103 -18.96 6.32 5.39
N PHE A 104 -18.69 5.02 5.18
CA PHE A 104 -17.45 4.56 4.54
C PHE A 104 -17.24 5.15 3.14
N LYS A 105 -18.31 5.35 2.36
CA LYS A 105 -18.19 5.99 1.03
C LYS A 105 -17.71 7.43 1.15
N THR A 106 -18.24 8.17 2.13
CA THR A 106 -17.82 9.54 2.42
C THR A 106 -16.35 9.58 2.82
N TRP A 107 -15.95 8.69 3.73
CA TRP A 107 -14.55 8.58 4.16
C TRP A 107 -13.64 8.22 2.98
N TYR A 108 -14.00 7.21 2.19
CA TYR A 108 -13.22 6.75 1.04
C TYR A 108 -13.07 7.84 -0.03
N THR A 109 -14.13 8.58 -0.33
CA THR A 109 -14.06 9.73 -1.25
C THR A 109 -13.08 10.78 -0.73
N LYS A 110 -13.13 11.10 0.58
CA LYS A 110 -12.18 12.02 1.21
C LYS A 110 -10.74 11.53 1.07
N VAL A 111 -10.47 10.24 1.32
CA VAL A 111 -9.15 9.63 1.10
C VAL A 111 -8.71 9.81 -0.35
N LYS A 112 -9.55 9.42 -1.31
CA LYS A 112 -9.23 9.47 -2.73
C LYS A 112 -8.94 10.89 -3.24
N GLU A 113 -9.74 11.87 -2.83
CA GLU A 113 -9.59 13.27 -3.24
C GLU A 113 -8.32 13.92 -2.67
N ASN A 114 -7.88 13.50 -1.48
CA ASN A 114 -6.73 14.08 -0.79
C ASN A 114 -5.46 13.20 -0.90
N ALA A 115 -5.50 12.07 -1.62
CA ALA A 115 -4.40 11.10 -1.65
C ALA A 115 -3.08 11.67 -2.22
N LEU A 116 -3.16 12.63 -3.15
CA LEU A 116 -1.98 13.31 -3.69
C LEU A 116 -1.28 14.13 -2.59
N ASP A 117 -2.02 14.97 -1.88
CA ASP A 117 -1.49 15.83 -0.83
C ASP A 117 -0.97 14.99 0.34
N LEU A 118 -1.70 13.95 0.74
CA LEU A 118 -1.26 12.99 1.75
C LEU A 118 0.12 12.41 1.43
N LEU A 119 0.34 12.00 0.18
CA LEU A 119 1.62 11.41 -0.24
C LEU A 119 2.72 12.45 -0.40
N GLN A 120 2.41 13.68 -0.82
CA GLN A 120 3.39 14.77 -0.85
C GLN A 120 3.84 15.19 0.55
N GLU A 121 2.92 15.22 1.52
CA GLU A 121 3.24 15.49 2.92
C GLU A 121 4.06 14.36 3.56
N ALA A 122 3.76 13.10 3.20
CA ALA A 122 4.39 11.92 3.81
C ALA A 122 5.76 11.56 3.24
N LEU A 123 6.07 11.97 2.01
CA LEU A 123 7.26 11.51 1.29
C LEU A 123 8.23 12.66 0.97
N PRO A 124 9.55 12.39 0.97
CA PRO A 124 10.53 13.34 0.44
C PRO A 124 10.26 13.73 -1.03
N PRO A 125 10.61 14.96 -1.46
CA PRO A 125 10.44 15.41 -2.85
C PRO A 125 11.04 14.49 -3.92
N LEU A 126 12.08 13.73 -3.56
CA LEU A 126 12.70 12.70 -4.40
C LEU A 126 11.68 11.70 -4.97
N PHE A 127 10.58 11.41 -4.25
CA PHE A 127 9.58 10.42 -4.64
C PHE A 127 8.35 11.03 -5.32
N TYR A 128 8.27 12.34 -5.53
CA TYR A 128 7.06 12.98 -6.07
C TYR A 128 6.68 12.49 -7.47
N ARG A 129 7.66 12.09 -8.27
CA ARG A 129 7.42 11.48 -9.60
C ARG A 129 6.70 10.13 -9.52
N ALA A 130 6.82 9.43 -8.40
CA ALA A 130 6.17 8.14 -8.17
C ALA A 130 4.73 8.28 -7.68
N ILE A 131 4.33 9.46 -7.16
CA ILE A 131 3.02 9.69 -6.54
C ILE A 131 1.85 9.24 -7.43
N PRO A 132 1.81 9.55 -8.74
CA PRO A 132 0.71 9.09 -9.60
C PRO A 132 0.51 7.57 -9.58
N GLU A 133 1.59 6.80 -9.42
CA GLU A 133 1.56 5.34 -9.36
C GLU A 133 1.19 4.83 -7.96
N ILE A 134 1.94 5.25 -6.92
CA ILE A 134 1.74 4.75 -5.54
C ILE A 134 0.40 5.16 -4.94
N LYS A 135 -0.18 6.27 -5.40
CA LYS A 135 -1.49 6.77 -4.97
C LYS A 135 -2.61 5.76 -5.24
N GLU A 136 -2.57 5.04 -6.35
CA GLU A 136 -3.60 4.03 -6.64
C GLU A 136 -3.53 2.86 -5.64
N TYR A 137 -2.32 2.43 -5.25
CA TYR A 137 -2.17 1.41 -4.21
C TYR A 137 -2.67 1.89 -2.84
N LEU A 138 -2.35 3.14 -2.44
CA LEU A 138 -2.87 3.71 -1.20
C LEU A 138 -4.40 3.72 -1.17
N VAL A 139 -5.04 4.19 -2.24
CA VAL A 139 -6.50 4.34 -2.30
C VAL A 139 -7.20 2.97 -2.29
N GLU A 140 -6.65 1.98 -2.97
CA GLU A 140 -7.25 0.63 -3.06
C GLU A 140 -6.97 -0.23 -1.80
N SER A 141 -6.13 0.20 -0.86
CA SER A 141 -5.77 -0.56 0.35
C SER A 141 -6.79 -0.55 1.49
N PHE A 142 -7.89 0.21 1.38
CA PHE A 142 -8.85 0.38 2.48
C PHE A 142 -10.23 -0.24 2.24
N GLY A 143 -10.35 -1.11 1.24
CA GLY A 143 -11.62 -1.76 0.89
C GLY A 143 -12.26 -1.20 -0.38
N ASN A 144 -13.42 -1.73 -0.75
CA ASN A 144 -14.14 -1.29 -1.94
C ASN A 144 -15.31 -0.36 -1.58
N SER A 145 -15.26 0.90 -2.01
CA SER A 145 -16.32 1.89 -1.70
C SER A 145 -17.71 1.49 -2.20
N THR A 146 -17.82 0.81 -3.34
CA THR A 146 -19.11 0.39 -3.89
C THR A 146 -19.73 -0.74 -3.08
N ARG A 147 -18.96 -1.79 -2.80
CA ARG A 147 -19.42 -2.99 -2.08
C ARG A 147 -19.42 -2.82 -0.55
N ILE A 148 -18.64 -1.87 -0.04
CA ILE A 148 -18.38 -1.65 1.40
C ILE A 148 -17.90 -2.95 2.05
N ASP A 149 -16.85 -3.53 1.49
CA ASP A 149 -16.19 -4.73 1.98
C ASP A 149 -14.66 -4.53 2.05
N TYR A 150 -14.02 -5.41 2.81
CA TYR A 150 -12.57 -5.50 2.97
C TYR A 150 -12.15 -6.97 2.93
N GLY A 151 -10.95 -7.24 2.42
CA GLY A 151 -10.42 -8.58 2.17
C GLY A 151 -8.95 -8.53 1.78
N THR A 152 -8.32 -9.70 1.61
CA THR A 152 -6.86 -9.87 1.43
C THR A 152 -6.24 -9.20 0.22
N GLY A 153 -7.06 -8.68 -0.71
CA GLY A 153 -6.56 -7.97 -1.89
C GLY A 153 -6.36 -6.46 -1.67
N HIS A 154 -6.82 -5.94 -0.53
CA HIS A 154 -6.66 -4.56 -0.09
C HIS A 154 -5.45 -4.45 0.83
#